data_AF-S8CV19-F1
#
_entry.id   AF-S8CV19-F1
#
_cell.length_a   1.000
_cell.length_b   1.000
_cell.length_c   1.000
_cell.angle_alpha   90.00
_cell.angle_beta   90.00
_cell.angle_gamma   90.00
#
_symmetry.space_group_name_H-M   'P 1'
#
loop_
_entity.id
_entity.type
_entity.pdbx_description
1 polymer ?
#
loop_
_entity_poly.entity_id
_entity_poly.type
_entity_poly.pdbx_seq_one_letter_code
_entity_poly.pdbx_strand_id
1 'polypeptide(L)'
;MASSTASPTASGRGRRKKHPSAGRNRHTSPPPSASPFDGEFIIADSFESLQISPAENPNPRSFPHSVKQQCWEKAEKVKGRDPDRWRRDALGNVVFRKFVGCRGCLCHDYDHILPYSKGGKSTLENCQVLQATANRSKGNQIDVSRSDLIKKSAYCRITGRDMDLLELTSYGDLTKTDADIGCKLQ
;
A
#
# COMPACT_ATOMS: atom_id res chain seq x y z
N MET A 1 -7.66 -50.56 -40.41
CA MET A 1 -6.66 -49.46 -40.42
C MET A 1 -6.26 -49.27 -38.96
N ALA A 2 -5.32 -50.08 -38.43
CA ALA A 2 -3.88 -49.75 -38.29
C ALA A 2 -3.69 -48.41 -37.54
N SER A 3 -3.32 -48.44 -36.25
CA SER A 3 -1.93 -48.34 -35.72
C SER A 3 -1.32 -46.95 -35.97
N SER A 4 -0.71 -46.22 -35.04
CA SER A 4 0.09 -46.60 -33.87
C SER A 4 0.23 -45.46 -32.86
N THR A 5 0.65 -45.87 -31.67
CA THR A 5 1.40 -45.16 -30.63
C THR A 5 2.67 -44.44 -31.13
N ALA A 6 3.09 -43.39 -30.42
CA ALA A 6 4.38 -43.29 -29.69
C ALA A 6 4.94 -41.86 -29.60
N SER A 7 5.41 -41.53 -28.40
CA SER A 7 6.40 -40.48 -28.11
C SER A 7 7.72 -40.72 -28.83
N PRO A 8 8.59 -39.69 -28.89
CA PRO A 8 9.97 -39.93 -28.46
C PRO A 8 10.53 -38.84 -27.53
N THR A 9 11.33 -39.33 -26.59
CA THR A 9 12.25 -38.59 -25.73
C THR A 9 13.59 -38.30 -26.42
N ALA A 10 14.24 -37.24 -25.95
CA ALA A 10 15.67 -37.14 -25.62
C ALA A 10 16.61 -36.27 -26.49
N SER A 11 17.37 -35.46 -25.73
CA SER A 11 18.80 -35.15 -25.87
C SER A 11 19.19 -33.87 -26.62
N GLY A 12 19.50 -32.83 -25.83
CA GLY A 12 20.29 -31.67 -26.24
C GLY A 12 21.23 -31.25 -25.12
N ARG A 13 22.44 -31.83 -25.09
CA ARG A 13 23.55 -31.45 -24.21
C ARG A 13 24.11 -30.08 -24.64
N GLY A 14 24.10 -29.11 -23.73
CA GLY A 14 24.69 -27.77 -23.94
C GLY A 14 25.52 -27.28 -22.74
N ARG A 15 26.77 -27.72 -22.69
CA ARG A 15 27.97 -27.12 -22.04
C ARG A 15 27.80 -26.20 -20.81
N ARG A 16 28.05 -26.79 -19.63
CA ARG A 16 28.57 -26.08 -18.44
C ARG A 16 29.96 -25.52 -18.74
N LYS A 17 30.15 -24.20 -18.63
CA LYS A 17 31.48 -23.58 -18.49
C LYS A 17 31.87 -23.55 -17.01
N LYS A 18 32.94 -24.30 -16.67
CA LYS A 18 33.69 -24.16 -15.41
C LYS A 18 34.70 -23.03 -15.60
N HIS A 19 34.78 -22.11 -14.64
CA HIS A 19 35.95 -21.26 -14.45
C HIS A 19 36.38 -21.30 -12.97
N PRO A 20 37.68 -21.15 -12.70
CA PRO A 20 38.35 -21.76 -11.56
C PRO A 20 38.25 -20.95 -10.26
N SER A 21 38.34 -21.71 -9.18
CA SER A 21 38.59 -21.27 -7.81
C SER A 21 39.95 -20.59 -7.67
N ALA A 22 39.97 -19.39 -7.10
CA ALA A 22 41.12 -18.81 -6.44
C ALA A 22 40.66 -18.28 -5.08
N GLY A 23 41.17 -18.90 -4.02
CA GLY A 23 40.84 -18.55 -2.65
C GLY A 23 41.49 -17.27 -2.19
N ARG A 24 40.89 -16.64 -1.18
CA ARG A 24 41.65 -15.90 -0.17
C ARG A 24 40.86 -15.84 1.14
N ASN A 25 41.27 -16.68 2.08
CA ASN A 25 41.02 -16.48 3.50
C ASN A 25 41.65 -15.15 3.92
N ARG A 26 40.86 -14.27 4.54
CA ARG A 26 41.38 -13.30 5.50
C ARG A 26 40.47 -13.30 6.72
N HIS A 27 40.88 -14.08 7.71
CA HIS A 27 40.58 -13.80 9.11
C HIS A 27 41.24 -12.47 9.46
N THR A 28 40.43 -11.52 9.94
CA THR A 28 40.92 -10.35 10.67
C THR A 28 40.16 -10.30 11.98
N SER A 29 40.89 -10.61 13.05
CA SER A 29 40.46 -10.54 14.45
C SER A 29 40.01 -9.12 14.83
N PRO A 30 39.13 -8.96 15.84
CA PRO A 30 38.76 -7.66 16.37
C PRO A 30 39.88 -7.10 17.27
N PRO A 31 40.20 -5.79 17.22
CA PRO A 31 41.06 -5.18 18.22
C PRO A 31 40.29 -4.86 19.52
N PRO A 32 41.00 -4.76 20.66
CA PRO A 32 40.42 -4.71 21.99
C PRO A 32 39.96 -3.30 22.41
N SER A 33 39.15 -3.30 23.48
CA SER A 33 38.68 -2.17 24.28
C SER A 33 39.65 -0.99 24.41
N ALA A 34 39.14 0.22 24.19
CA ALA A 34 39.66 1.46 24.75
C ALA A 34 38.49 2.30 25.29
N SER A 35 38.71 2.85 26.48
CA SER A 35 37.80 3.49 27.44
C SER A 35 37.27 4.87 26.99
N PRO A 36 36.41 5.55 27.78
CA PRO A 36 35.53 6.61 27.31
C PRO A 36 36.28 7.91 27.07
N PHE A 37 36.02 8.54 25.93
CA PHE A 37 36.39 9.93 25.69
C PHE A 37 35.27 10.81 26.23
N ASP A 38 35.56 11.50 27.33
CA ASP A 38 34.86 12.71 27.73
C ASP A 38 35.09 13.77 26.64
N GLY A 39 34.10 13.92 25.77
CA GLY A 39 34.09 14.88 24.67
C GLY A 39 32.81 15.69 24.73
N GLU A 40 32.93 16.90 25.25
CA GLU A 40 31.85 17.86 25.43
C GLU A 40 31.10 18.12 24.12
N PHE A 41 29.78 17.99 24.18
CA PHE A 41 28.87 18.12 23.06
C PHE A 41 28.62 19.61 22.74
N ILE A 42 29.37 20.16 21.79
CA ILE A 42 29.07 21.47 21.22
C ILE A 42 28.04 21.27 20.09
N ILE A 43 26.76 21.37 20.42
CA ILE A 43 25.73 21.79 19.44
C ILE A 43 25.74 23.31 19.41
N ALA A 44 26.20 23.87 18.30
CA ALA A 44 25.71 25.16 17.82
C ALA A 44 26.10 25.35 16.34
N ASP A 45 25.07 25.51 15.52
CA ASP A 45 25.02 26.53 14.46
C ASP A 45 25.68 26.26 13.10
N SER A 46 25.19 25.26 12.36
CA SER A 46 25.35 25.21 10.89
C SER A 46 24.17 24.51 10.21
N PHE A 47 22.99 25.09 10.38
CA PHE A 47 21.81 24.79 9.55
C PHE A 47 21.14 26.10 9.05
N GLU A 48 21.95 27.02 8.54
CA GLU A 48 21.52 28.00 7.54
C GLU A 48 22.57 27.88 6.44
N SER A 49 22.29 27.60 5.17
CA SER A 49 21.20 28.11 4.36
C SER A 49 21.11 27.29 3.08
N LEU A 50 20.13 26.39 2.98
CA LEU A 50 19.56 25.99 1.69
C LEU A 50 18.21 26.68 1.59
N GLN A 51 18.21 27.93 1.15
CA GLN A 51 16.99 28.63 0.74
C GLN A 51 16.45 27.93 -0.51
N ILE A 52 15.71 26.85 -0.31
CA ILE A 52 14.80 26.34 -1.33
C ILE A 52 13.66 27.36 -1.36
N SER A 53 13.68 28.26 -2.34
CA SER A 53 12.54 29.10 -2.64
C SER A 53 11.32 28.18 -2.82
N PRO A 54 10.29 28.23 -1.95
CA PRO A 54 9.13 27.42 -2.20
C PRO A 54 8.45 28.09 -3.40
N ALA A 55 8.58 27.46 -4.56
CA ALA A 55 7.53 27.58 -5.55
C ALA A 55 6.30 26.93 -4.90
N GLU A 56 5.62 27.70 -4.06
CA GLU A 56 4.34 27.40 -3.43
C GLU A 56 3.36 27.21 -4.58
N ASN A 57 3.35 26.04 -5.21
CA ASN A 57 2.28 25.68 -6.12
C ASN A 57 1.02 25.64 -5.25
N PRO A 58 0.08 26.59 -5.38
CA PRO A 58 -1.07 26.66 -4.49
C PRO A 58 -2.01 25.45 -4.63
N ASN A 59 -1.74 24.57 -5.59
CA ASN A 59 -2.47 23.34 -5.85
C ASN A 59 -1.49 22.19 -6.17
N PRO A 60 -0.86 21.56 -5.17
CA PRO A 60 -0.02 20.39 -5.40
C PRO A 60 -0.86 19.24 -5.97
N ARG A 61 -0.27 18.39 -6.82
CA ARG A 61 -0.97 17.23 -7.39
C ARG A 61 -1.36 16.20 -6.32
N SER A 62 -0.58 16.05 -5.26
CA SER A 62 -0.90 15.15 -4.15
C SER A 62 -1.86 15.82 -3.17
N PHE A 63 -2.80 15.06 -2.62
CA PHE A 63 -3.62 15.54 -1.52
C PHE A 63 -2.76 15.77 -0.27
N PRO A 64 -2.91 16.92 0.42
CA PRO A 64 -2.28 17.14 1.72
C PRO A 64 -2.84 16.15 2.75
N HIS A 65 -2.09 15.89 3.83
CA HIS A 65 -2.45 14.89 4.83
C HIS A 65 -3.82 15.15 5.48
N SER A 66 -4.12 16.42 5.79
CA SER A 66 -5.42 16.83 6.35
C SER A 66 -6.59 16.47 5.42
N VAL A 67 -6.44 16.70 4.11
CA VAL A 67 -7.46 16.33 3.12
C VAL A 67 -7.60 14.82 3.01
N LYS A 68 -6.51 14.05 3.05
CA LYS A 68 -6.58 12.57 3.06
C LYS A 68 -7.35 12.05 4.27
N GLN A 69 -7.08 12.59 5.46
CA GLN A 69 -7.81 12.23 6.68
C GLN A 69 -9.31 12.51 6.54
N GLN A 70 -9.69 13.73 6.15
CA GLN A 70 -11.10 14.10 5.94
C GLN A 70 -11.77 13.29 4.83
N CYS A 71 -11.01 12.93 3.79
CA CYS A 71 -11.47 12.09 2.69
C CYS A 71 -11.76 10.65 3.13
N TRP A 72 -10.94 10.11 4.06
CA TRP A 72 -11.22 8.84 4.72
C TRP A 72 -12.46 8.91 5.60
N GLU A 73 -12.60 9.99 6.38
CA GLU A 73 -13.76 10.20 7.25
C GLU A 73 -15.08 10.33 6.47
N LYS A 74 -15.03 10.96 5.29
CA LYS A 74 -16.13 11.10 4.34
C LYS A 74 -16.57 9.76 3.73
N ALA A 75 -15.68 8.78 3.62
CA ALA A 75 -15.98 7.49 3.01
C ALA A 75 -17.02 6.70 3.82
N GLU A 76 -17.78 5.83 3.17
CA GLU A 76 -18.86 5.07 3.82
C GLU A 76 -18.29 4.11 4.89
N LYS A 77 -18.94 4.03 6.05
CA LYS A 77 -18.53 3.16 7.16
C LYS A 77 -18.94 1.70 6.91
N VAL A 78 -18.09 0.76 7.31
CA VAL A 78 -18.45 -0.67 7.31
C VAL A 78 -19.19 -0.99 8.60
N LYS A 79 -20.42 -1.53 8.51
CA LYS A 79 -21.22 -1.89 9.69
C LYS A 79 -20.49 -2.93 10.55
N GLY A 80 -20.52 -2.74 11.88
CA GLY A 80 -19.90 -3.64 12.85
C GLY A 80 -18.36 -3.63 12.84
N ARG A 81 -17.74 -2.57 12.30
CA ARG A 81 -16.28 -2.42 12.18
C ARG A 81 -15.85 -1.03 12.59
N ASP A 82 -14.63 -0.92 13.10
CA ASP A 82 -14.02 0.37 13.41
C ASP A 82 -13.90 1.25 12.15
N PRO A 83 -14.58 2.42 12.10
CA PRO A 83 -14.52 3.34 10.98
C PRO A 83 -13.14 3.97 10.77
N ASP A 84 -12.25 3.95 11.75
CA ASP A 84 -10.89 4.48 11.58
C ASP A 84 -9.99 3.49 10.83
N ARG A 85 -10.33 2.20 10.87
CA ARG A 85 -9.59 1.10 10.23
C ARG A 85 -10.24 0.64 8.92
N TRP A 86 -11.56 0.64 8.85
CA TRP A 86 -12.32 0.09 7.72
C TRP A 86 -13.27 1.11 7.11
N ARG A 87 -13.26 1.18 5.78
CA ARG A 87 -14.22 1.97 5.00
C ARG A 87 -14.67 1.21 3.76
N ARG A 88 -15.76 1.69 3.16
CA ARG A 88 -16.11 1.38 1.78
C ARG A 88 -15.65 2.50 0.88
N ASP A 89 -15.00 2.13 -0.21
CA ASP A 89 -14.61 3.06 -1.26
C ASP A 89 -15.85 3.63 -1.99
N ALA A 90 -15.65 4.57 -2.90
CA ALA A 90 -16.75 5.18 -3.66
C ALA A 90 -17.61 4.17 -4.45
N LEU A 91 -17.09 2.98 -4.75
CA LEU A 91 -17.78 1.92 -5.49
C LEU A 91 -18.47 0.90 -4.56
N GLY A 92 -18.21 0.95 -3.25
CA GLY A 92 -18.75 0.05 -2.24
C GLY A 92 -17.81 -1.09 -1.82
N ASN A 93 -16.59 -1.14 -2.38
CA ASN A 93 -15.59 -2.14 -2.04
C ASN A 93 -15.04 -1.86 -0.64
N VAL A 94 -14.85 -2.91 0.17
CA VAL A 94 -14.23 -2.77 1.48
C VAL A 94 -12.73 -2.51 1.31
N VAL A 95 -12.21 -1.51 2.00
CA VAL A 95 -10.80 -1.13 1.99
C VAL A 95 -10.28 -0.96 3.41
N PHE A 96 -8.98 -1.20 3.58
CA PHE A 96 -8.33 -1.17 4.88
C PHE A 96 -7.34 -0.01 4.99
N ARG A 97 -7.39 0.72 6.12
CA ARG A 97 -6.68 2.00 6.30
C ARG A 97 -5.17 1.90 6.10
N LYS A 98 -4.53 0.80 6.54
CA LYS A 98 -3.08 0.60 6.40
C LYS A 98 -2.65 0.28 4.97
N PHE A 99 -3.57 -0.15 4.11
CA PHE A 99 -3.26 -0.64 2.77
C PHE A 99 -3.39 0.48 1.73
N VAL A 100 -2.54 1.50 1.84
CA VAL A 100 -2.47 2.62 0.90
C VAL A 100 -1.43 2.34 -0.18
N GLY A 101 -1.74 2.54 -1.46
CA GLY A 101 -0.76 2.49 -2.55
C GLY A 101 -0.26 1.10 -2.96
N CYS A 102 -0.83 0.03 -2.40
CA CYS A 102 -0.46 -1.35 -2.69
C CYS A 102 -1.32 -1.99 -3.79
N ARG A 103 -0.88 -3.15 -4.28
CA ARG A 103 -1.61 -3.98 -5.25
C ARG A 103 -2.30 -5.11 -4.50
N GLY A 104 -3.58 -4.93 -4.20
CA GLY A 104 -4.37 -5.90 -3.47
C GLY A 104 -5.83 -5.47 -3.44
N CYS A 105 -6.74 -6.40 -3.19
CA CYS A 105 -8.17 -6.11 -3.24
C CYS A 105 -8.66 -5.21 -2.09
N LEU A 106 -7.97 -5.19 -0.96
CA LEU A 106 -8.24 -4.26 0.15
C LEU A 106 -7.44 -2.95 0.06
N CYS A 107 -6.54 -2.85 -0.92
CA CYS A 107 -5.69 -1.68 -1.10
C CYS A 107 -6.50 -0.53 -1.71
N HIS A 108 -6.22 0.69 -1.24
CA HIS A 108 -6.86 1.89 -1.73
C HIS A 108 -5.84 2.98 -2.04
N ASP A 109 -6.30 3.95 -2.83
CA ASP A 109 -5.64 5.22 -3.07
C ASP A 109 -6.62 6.36 -2.76
N TYR A 110 -6.06 7.55 -2.56
CA TYR A 110 -6.82 8.79 -2.58
C TYR A 110 -6.85 9.31 -4.01
N ASP A 111 -8.00 9.17 -4.66
CA ASP A 111 -8.21 9.49 -6.07
C ASP A 111 -8.87 10.86 -6.24
N HIS A 112 -8.50 11.55 -7.32
CA HIS A 112 -9.19 12.76 -7.75
C HIS A 112 -10.42 12.37 -8.58
N ILE A 113 -11.62 12.76 -8.16
CA ILE A 113 -12.86 12.52 -8.92
C ILE A 113 -12.70 13.06 -10.34
N LEU A 114 -12.34 14.33 -10.48
CA LEU A 114 -11.83 14.94 -11.70
C LEU A 114 -10.28 14.86 -11.70
N PRO A 115 -9.64 14.18 -12.68
CA PRO A 115 -8.19 14.03 -12.71
C PRO A 115 -7.45 15.38 -12.68
N TYR A 116 -6.33 15.43 -11.96
CA TYR A 116 -5.49 16.63 -11.88
C TYR A 116 -5.10 17.19 -13.26
N SER A 117 -4.78 16.31 -14.21
CA SER A 117 -4.44 16.68 -15.60
C SER A 117 -5.58 17.34 -16.39
N LYS A 118 -6.80 17.34 -15.83
CA LYS A 118 -8.00 17.95 -16.39
C LYS A 118 -8.48 19.15 -15.56
N GLY A 119 -7.61 19.70 -14.70
CA GLY A 119 -7.92 20.85 -13.86
C GLY A 119 -8.49 20.49 -12.48
N GLY A 120 -8.53 19.21 -12.13
CA GLY A 120 -8.95 18.77 -10.80
C GLY A 120 -8.00 19.26 -9.71
N LYS A 121 -8.53 20.00 -8.73
CA LYS A 121 -7.75 20.47 -7.58
C LYS A 121 -7.62 19.39 -6.51
N SER A 122 -6.59 19.45 -5.68
CA SER A 122 -6.37 18.52 -4.58
C SER A 122 -7.14 18.93 -3.31
N THR A 123 -8.45 19.17 -3.45
CA THR A 123 -9.35 19.57 -2.36
C THR A 123 -10.20 18.39 -1.87
N LEU A 124 -10.87 18.55 -0.72
CA LEU A 124 -11.70 17.50 -0.13
C LEU A 124 -12.87 17.10 -1.03
N GLU A 125 -13.46 18.06 -1.74
CA GLU A 125 -14.61 17.84 -2.63
C GLU A 125 -14.22 16.95 -3.80
N ASN A 126 -12.99 17.10 -4.30
CA ASN A 126 -12.45 16.31 -5.39
C ASN A 126 -11.74 15.03 -4.92
N CYS A 127 -11.60 14.78 -3.62
CA CYS A 127 -11.00 13.57 -3.10
C CYS A 127 -12.04 12.46 -2.92
N GLN A 128 -11.70 11.24 -3.32
CA GLN A 128 -12.43 10.03 -2.95
C GLN A 128 -11.46 8.90 -2.59
N VAL A 129 -11.85 8.06 -1.65
CA VAL A 129 -11.19 6.77 -1.43
C VAL A 129 -11.64 5.83 -2.55
N LEU A 130 -10.69 5.25 -3.27
CA LEU A 130 -10.95 4.33 -4.37
C LEU A 130 -10.01 3.13 -4.29
N GLN A 131 -10.54 1.92 -4.47
CA GLN A 131 -9.71 0.72 -4.53
C GLN A 131 -8.59 0.88 -5.58
N ALA A 132 -7.36 0.52 -5.22
CA ALA A 132 -6.18 0.79 -6.04
C ALA A 132 -6.30 0.20 -7.47
N THR A 133 -6.88 -1.00 -7.61
CA THR A 133 -7.12 -1.61 -8.94
C THR A 133 -8.11 -0.82 -9.77
N ALA A 134 -9.21 -0.34 -9.18
CA ALA A 134 -10.18 0.50 -9.87
C ALA A 134 -9.58 1.87 -10.23
N ASN A 135 -8.79 2.46 -9.33
CA ASN A 135 -8.07 3.71 -9.56
C ASN A 135 -7.10 3.62 -10.75
N ARG A 136 -6.26 2.58 -10.77
CA ARG A 136 -5.33 2.30 -11.89
C ARG A 136 -6.07 2.13 -13.21
N SER A 137 -7.24 1.49 -13.17
CA SER A 137 -8.10 1.27 -14.33
C SER A 137 -8.80 2.54 -14.82
N LYS A 138 -9.12 3.47 -13.91
CA LYS A 138 -9.69 4.78 -14.23
C LYS A 138 -8.67 5.68 -14.93
N GLY A 139 -7.47 5.81 -14.37
CA GLY A 139 -6.42 6.66 -14.92
C GLY A 139 -6.83 8.14 -14.99
N ASN A 140 -6.64 8.78 -16.14
CA ASN A 140 -6.99 10.19 -16.38
C ASN A 140 -8.33 10.37 -17.13
N GLN A 141 -9.14 9.32 -17.19
CA GLN A 141 -10.43 9.34 -17.87
C GLN A 141 -11.48 10.04 -16.99
N ILE A 142 -12.31 10.87 -17.63
CA ILE A 142 -13.39 11.63 -16.96
C ILE A 142 -14.76 10.96 -17.11
N ASP A 143 -14.94 10.13 -18.14
CA ASP A 143 -16.23 9.55 -18.54
C ASP A 143 -16.24 8.03 -18.36
N VAL A 144 -15.72 7.54 -17.22
CA VAL A 144 -15.83 6.12 -16.89
C VAL A 144 -17.07 5.94 -16.02
N SER A 145 -18.00 5.13 -16.50
CA SER A 145 -19.21 4.82 -15.75
C SER A 145 -18.87 4.09 -14.45
N ARG A 146 -19.68 4.32 -13.40
CA ARG A 146 -19.55 3.61 -12.11
C ARG A 146 -19.60 2.09 -12.30
N SER A 147 -20.48 1.60 -13.17
CA SER A 147 -20.64 0.17 -13.45
C SER A 147 -19.40 -0.43 -14.10
N ASP A 148 -18.73 0.29 -14.99
CA ASP A 148 -17.49 -0.18 -15.62
C ASP A 148 -16.32 -0.18 -14.63
N LEU A 149 -16.26 0.79 -13.72
CA LEU A 149 -15.28 0.76 -12.64
C LEU A 149 -15.51 -0.41 -11.67
N ILE A 150 -16.77 -0.73 -11.35
CA ILE A 150 -17.11 -1.91 -10.53
C ILE A 150 -16.63 -3.19 -11.23
N LYS A 151 -16.82 -3.35 -12.54
CA LYS A 151 -16.33 -4.53 -13.28
C LYS A 151 -14.81 -4.65 -13.26
N LYS A 152 -14.10 -3.52 -13.18
CA LYS A 152 -12.62 -3.45 -13.13
C LYS A 152 -12.06 -3.48 -11.71
N SER A 153 -12.93 -3.46 -10.69
CA SER A 153 -12.54 -3.55 -9.29
C SER A 153 -12.05 -4.97 -8.99
N ALA A 154 -11.16 -5.13 -8.01
CA ALA A 154 -10.73 -6.47 -7.61
C ALA A 154 -11.69 -7.00 -6.54
N TYR A 155 -12.35 -8.12 -6.81
CA TYR A 155 -13.27 -8.74 -5.87
C TYR A 155 -12.52 -9.66 -4.89
N CYS A 156 -12.76 -9.46 -3.60
CA CYS A 156 -12.34 -10.39 -2.56
C CYS A 156 -13.50 -10.67 -1.61
N ARG A 157 -13.80 -11.96 -1.42
CA ARG A 157 -14.73 -12.40 -0.38
C ARG A 157 -13.98 -12.51 0.94
N ILE A 158 -14.27 -11.61 1.86
CA ILE A 158 -13.58 -11.50 3.14
C ILE A 158 -14.61 -11.70 4.24
N THR A 159 -14.37 -12.64 5.13
CA THR A 159 -15.26 -12.94 6.26
C THR A 159 -14.93 -12.02 7.44
N GLY A 160 -15.82 -11.96 8.43
CA GLY A 160 -15.54 -11.23 9.67
C GLY A 160 -14.27 -11.72 10.39
N ARG A 161 -13.96 -13.02 10.31
CA ARG A 161 -12.75 -13.59 10.90
C ARG A 161 -11.48 -13.12 10.20
N ASP A 162 -11.53 -13.00 8.87
CA ASP A 162 -10.40 -12.50 8.07
C ASP A 162 -10.13 -11.03 8.37
N MET A 163 -11.20 -10.24 8.54
CA MET A 163 -11.12 -8.83 8.94
C MET A 163 -10.51 -8.70 10.35
N ASP A 164 -10.95 -9.53 11.31
CA ASP A 164 -10.37 -9.58 12.66
C ASP A 164 -8.87 -9.90 12.58
N LEU A 165 -8.48 -10.92 11.81
CA LEU A 165 -7.07 -11.27 11.66
C LEU A 165 -6.22 -10.12 11.08
N LEU A 166 -6.76 -9.39 10.10
CA LEU A 166 -6.07 -8.23 9.50
C LEU A 166 -5.93 -7.07 10.49
N GLU A 167 -6.95 -6.80 11.30
CA GLU A 167 -6.87 -5.81 12.38
C GLU A 167 -5.79 -6.20 13.39
N LEU A 168 -5.86 -7.42 13.92
CA LEU A 168 -4.92 -7.91 14.93
C LEU A 168 -3.47 -7.89 14.42
N THR A 169 -3.23 -8.32 13.18
CA THR A 169 -1.88 -8.34 12.60
C THR A 169 -1.35 -6.95 12.24
N SER A 170 -2.22 -5.98 11.95
CA SER A 170 -1.81 -4.65 11.50
C SER A 170 -1.77 -3.60 12.61
N TYR A 171 -2.56 -3.78 13.67
CA TYR A 171 -2.68 -2.84 14.79
C TYR A 171 -2.32 -3.46 16.15
N GLY A 172 -2.33 -4.79 16.27
CA GLY A 172 -2.04 -5.48 17.52
C GLY A 172 -3.27 -5.70 18.42
N ASP A 173 -4.44 -5.22 18.00
CA ASP A 173 -5.70 -5.28 18.76
C ASP A 173 -6.92 -5.42 17.85
N LEU A 174 -8.07 -5.69 18.46
CA LEU A 174 -9.38 -5.75 17.78
C LEU A 174 -10.30 -4.68 18.35
N THR A 175 -10.87 -3.88 17.46
CA THR A 175 -11.81 -2.82 17.82
C THR A 175 -13.12 -3.06 17.07
N LYS A 176 -14.14 -3.56 17.78
CA LYS A 176 -15.48 -3.71 17.23
C LYS A 176 -16.30 -2.52 17.71
N THR A 177 -16.93 -1.80 16.79
CA THR A 177 -17.92 -0.78 17.17
C THR A 177 -19.14 -1.50 17.72
N ASP A 178 -19.50 -1.20 18.96
CA ASP A 178 -20.58 -1.82 19.71
C ASP A 178 -21.91 -1.80 18.96
N ALA A 179 -22.20 -2.90 18.30
CA ALA A 179 -23.55 -3.30 17.93
C ALA A 179 -23.82 -4.78 18.22
N ASP A 180 -22.83 -5.53 18.71
CA ASP A 180 -22.97 -6.96 19.03
C ASP A 180 -21.93 -7.42 20.08
N ILE A 181 -21.72 -6.64 21.15
CA ILE A 181 -21.21 -7.20 22.42
C ILE A 181 -22.34 -8.03 23.04
N GLY A 182 -22.63 -9.15 22.39
CA GLY A 182 -23.48 -10.23 22.82
C GLY A 182 -22.76 -11.56 22.63
N CYS A 183 -21.43 -11.59 22.75
CA CYS A 183 -20.66 -12.82 22.74
C CYS A 183 -20.36 -13.22 24.19
N LYS A 184 -21.23 -14.07 24.76
CA LYS A 184 -20.90 -14.83 25.98
C LYS A 184 -19.84 -15.86 25.60
N LEU A 185 -18.64 -15.73 26.14
CA LEU A 185 -17.75 -16.88 26.30
C LEU A 185 -18.45 -17.82 27.28
N GLN A 186 -18.80 -19.00 26.80
CA GLN A 186 -19.35 -20.10 27.57
C GLN A 186 -18.30 -21.19 27.71
#